data_AF-A0A924HGK1-F1
#
_entry.id   AF-A0A924HGK1-F1
#
_cell.length_a   1.000
_cell.length_b   1.000
_cell.length_c   1.000
_cell.angle_alpha   90.00
_cell.angle_beta   90.00
_cell.angle_gamma   90.00
#
_symmetry.space_group_name_H-M   'P 1'
#
loop_
_entity.id
_entity.type
_entity.pdbx_description
1 polymer ?
#
loop_
_entity_poly.entity_id
_entity_poly.type
_entity_poly.pdbx_seq_one_letter_code
_entity_poly.pdbx_strand_id
1 'polypeptide(L)'
;MRNLTFLFIFLFALIFACRKDEIIDTNPSAKLDFSSDSILFDTVFTKSGSTNRVLKVFNRNKNSVILSSINLKGGNSSAFKININGVSSSTLSDIKIRGKDSIYVFVKAFINPDNKNSPFLVEDELNFTLNGKSEKIPLIAYGQNAVYFKDTYFTTNRTFTKDKPYLFFGEAVIGNLSTITIEHGARLYFHKGAKLFIAGCLKANGTLTDSVTFNSDRLERIYDDEPGQWQGLHFLRTSYDNLMNHATVKNALVGIRVDSLSINTNPKLLLANSIIKNHEVAGVLGYTATITGINNLIYNCGQFLLIGLYGGDYKFYQNTFANFNYSFPRKSPSVYLSNNLEDKGNLNKALNATFTNNIIYGSLNRELEANQIGNSQFSLNFQNNLIKTDQMSSWGLSNLFNTDPLFINSRKEEYKLEKTSLAIVKGQNLTLNIYYSNYLIKDLGGKTRVFPSTLGCFE
;
A
#
# COMPACT_ATOMS: atom_id res chain seq x y z
N MET A 1 26.68 -64.31 -24.43
CA MET A 1 28.00 -63.86 -23.92
C MET A 1 28.26 -62.37 -24.16
N ARG A 2 28.02 -61.81 -25.36
CA ARG A 2 28.27 -60.38 -25.68
C ARG A 2 27.57 -59.36 -24.76
N ASN A 3 26.35 -59.65 -24.29
CA ASN A 3 25.62 -58.77 -23.36
C ASN A 3 26.12 -58.84 -21.91
N LEU A 4 26.74 -59.95 -21.51
CA LEU A 4 27.29 -60.13 -20.16
C LEU A 4 28.61 -59.37 -20.00
N THR A 5 29.38 -59.27 -21.09
CA THR A 5 30.62 -58.47 -21.15
C THR A 5 30.35 -56.97 -21.06
N PHE A 6 29.30 -56.46 -21.71
CA PHE A 6 28.88 -55.06 -21.57
C PHE A 6 28.39 -54.73 -20.15
N LEU A 7 27.67 -55.65 -19.50
CA LEU A 7 27.24 -55.50 -18.11
C LEU A 7 28.45 -55.46 -17.16
N PHE A 8 29.45 -56.32 -17.38
CA PHE A 8 30.68 -56.33 -16.57
C PHE A 8 31.53 -55.07 -16.79
N ILE A 9 31.64 -54.55 -18.01
CA ILE A 9 32.35 -53.30 -18.30
C ILE A 9 31.64 -52.09 -17.67
N PHE A 10 30.31 -52.06 -17.71
CA PHE A 10 29.52 -51.01 -17.06
C PHE A 10 29.63 -51.08 -15.53
N LEU A 11 29.61 -52.29 -14.96
CA LEU A 11 29.81 -52.51 -13.52
C LEU A 11 31.24 -52.14 -13.09
N PHE A 12 32.25 -52.41 -13.92
CA PHE A 12 33.66 -52.03 -13.68
C PHE A 12 33.87 -50.50 -13.79
N ALA A 13 33.13 -49.81 -14.68
CA ALA A 13 33.15 -48.36 -14.79
C ALA A 13 32.52 -47.66 -13.56
N LEU A 14 31.56 -48.29 -12.88
CA LEU A 14 30.96 -47.77 -11.64
C LEU A 14 31.93 -47.84 -10.43
N ILE A 15 32.87 -48.78 -10.42
CA ILE A 15 33.88 -48.92 -9.34
C ILE A 15 35.08 -47.98 -9.52
N PHE A 16 35.30 -47.43 -10.72
CA PHE A 16 36.31 -46.41 -11.02
C PHE A 16 35.75 -44.97 -10.98
N ALA A 17 34.56 -44.76 -10.41
CA ALA A 17 34.11 -43.44 -9.99
C ALA A 17 34.96 -42.95 -8.80
N CYS A 18 36.22 -42.65 -9.09
CA CYS A 18 37.20 -42.09 -8.18
C CYS A 18 36.64 -40.76 -7.66
N ARG A 19 36.15 -40.75 -6.42
CA ARG A 19 35.92 -39.49 -5.71
C ARG A 19 37.29 -38.85 -5.55
N LYS A 20 37.61 -37.86 -6.40
CA LYS A 20 38.75 -36.99 -6.16
C LYS A 20 38.65 -36.49 -4.73
N ASP A 21 39.69 -36.73 -3.94
CA ASP A 21 39.79 -36.13 -2.61
C ASP A 21 39.65 -34.61 -2.77
N GLU A 22 38.66 -34.04 -2.08
CA GLU A 22 38.39 -32.61 -2.12
C GLU A 22 39.56 -31.90 -1.41
N ILE A 23 40.41 -31.24 -2.20
CA ILE A 23 41.52 -30.43 -1.67
C ILE A 23 40.93 -29.21 -0.94
N ILE A 24 41.43 -28.95 0.27
CA ILE A 24 41.14 -27.73 1.03
C ILE A 24 42.23 -26.70 0.72
N ASP A 25 41.81 -25.52 0.29
CA ASP A 25 42.68 -24.39 0.02
C ASP A 25 42.97 -23.61 1.30
N THR A 26 44.18 -23.78 1.83
CA THR A 26 44.69 -23.08 3.01
C THR A 26 45.55 -21.87 2.62
N ASN A 27 45.63 -21.52 1.34
CA ASN A 27 46.47 -20.42 0.89
C ASN A 27 45.88 -19.07 1.37
N PRO A 28 46.68 -18.16 1.96
CA PRO A 28 46.23 -16.83 2.35
C PRO A 28 45.68 -15.97 1.20
N SER A 29 46.01 -16.31 -0.06
CA SER A 29 45.48 -15.64 -1.26
C SER A 29 44.07 -16.08 -1.65
N ALA A 30 43.52 -17.15 -1.06
CA ALA A 30 42.14 -17.55 -1.26
C ALA A 30 41.20 -16.45 -0.75
N LYS A 31 40.21 -16.10 -1.58
CA LYS A 31 39.23 -15.04 -1.26
C LYS A 31 37.81 -15.55 -1.32
N LEU A 32 36.95 -14.89 -0.55
CA LEU A 32 35.51 -15.00 -0.69
C LEU A 32 34.99 -13.84 -1.54
N ASP A 33 33.93 -14.11 -2.30
CA ASP A 33 33.13 -13.06 -2.92
C ASP A 33 31.77 -13.00 -2.23
N PHE A 34 31.16 -11.82 -2.21
CA PHE A 34 29.87 -11.58 -1.57
C PHE A 34 28.85 -11.06 -2.59
N SER A 35 27.58 -11.39 -2.41
CA SER A 35 26.52 -10.84 -3.26
C SER A 35 26.27 -9.34 -3.05
N SER A 36 26.77 -8.78 -1.95
CA SER A 36 26.66 -7.37 -1.61
C SER A 36 27.79 -6.97 -0.67
N ASP A 37 28.16 -5.69 -0.68
CA ASP A 37 29.16 -5.09 0.19
C ASP A 37 28.60 -4.64 1.53
N SER A 38 27.27 -4.55 1.67
CA SER A 38 26.56 -4.13 2.87
C SER A 38 25.14 -4.70 2.89
N ILE A 39 24.52 -4.77 4.07
CA ILE A 39 23.12 -5.18 4.21
C ILE A 39 22.35 -4.05 4.87
N LEU A 40 21.47 -3.44 4.09
CA LEU A 40 20.66 -2.31 4.52
C LEU A 40 19.21 -2.75 4.79
N PHE A 41 18.72 -2.34 5.95
CA PHE A 41 17.31 -2.36 6.30
C PHE A 41 16.82 -0.92 6.31
N ASP A 42 15.60 -0.73 5.80
CA ASP A 42 14.91 0.55 5.89
C ASP A 42 14.45 0.78 7.35
N THR A 43 13.33 1.45 7.53
CA THR A 43 12.69 1.66 8.82
C THR A 43 12.21 0.33 9.40
N VAL A 44 12.81 -0.08 10.52
CA VAL A 44 12.45 -1.28 11.28
C VAL A 44 11.76 -0.84 12.57
N PHE A 45 10.48 -1.15 12.69
CA PHE A 45 9.74 -0.88 13.91
C PHE A 45 10.26 -1.77 15.06
N THR A 46 10.59 -1.11 16.17
CA THR A 46 11.13 -1.76 17.38
C THR A 46 10.15 -2.78 17.95
N LYS A 47 10.61 -3.95 18.42
CA LYS A 47 9.77 -5.11 18.86
C LYS A 47 9.09 -5.95 17.76
N SER A 48 8.88 -5.44 16.55
CA SER A 48 8.29 -6.24 15.44
C SER A 48 9.34 -7.06 14.69
N GLY A 49 10.55 -6.51 14.55
CA GLY A 49 11.62 -7.07 13.74
C GLY A 49 11.36 -6.93 12.24
N SER A 50 12.40 -7.16 11.43
CA SER A 50 12.35 -7.00 9.97
C SER A 50 12.01 -8.30 9.24
N THR A 51 11.90 -8.18 7.91
CA THR A 51 12.09 -9.31 6.98
C THR A 51 13.53 -9.83 7.00
N ASN A 52 13.75 -11.01 6.43
CA ASN A 52 15.09 -11.55 6.20
C ASN A 52 15.70 -10.91 4.95
N ARG A 53 16.94 -10.44 5.04
CA ARG A 53 17.82 -10.14 3.91
C ARG A 53 18.77 -11.31 3.68
N VAL A 54 19.21 -11.49 2.44
CA VAL A 54 20.07 -12.61 2.05
C VAL A 54 21.42 -12.08 1.59
N LEU A 55 22.48 -12.61 2.20
CA LEU A 55 23.86 -12.49 1.72
C LEU A 55 24.31 -13.86 1.23
N LYS A 56 24.67 -13.96 -0.05
CA LYS A 56 25.37 -15.13 -0.56
C LYS A 56 26.86 -14.93 -0.41
N VAL A 57 27.54 -15.94 0.11
CA VAL A 57 28.99 -15.99 0.25
C VAL A 57 29.50 -17.05 -0.71
N PHE A 58 30.32 -16.64 -1.67
CA PHE A 58 30.81 -17.47 -2.75
C PHE A 58 32.27 -17.86 -2.53
N ASN A 59 32.56 -19.14 -2.70
CA ASN A 59 33.91 -19.61 -2.91
C ASN A 59 34.16 -19.71 -4.42
N ARG A 60 34.74 -18.67 -5.02
CA ARG A 60 35.11 -18.69 -6.45
C ARG A 60 36.41 -19.47 -6.72
N ASN A 61 37.12 -19.94 -5.69
CA ASN A 61 38.32 -20.75 -5.86
C ASN A 61 37.95 -22.12 -6.43
N LYS A 62 38.94 -22.83 -7.01
CA LYS A 62 38.73 -24.16 -7.58
C LYS A 62 38.53 -25.22 -6.50
N ASN A 63 39.23 -25.07 -5.38
CA ASN A 63 39.26 -26.01 -4.28
C ASN A 63 38.30 -25.56 -3.17
N SER A 64 37.98 -26.47 -2.26
CA SER A 64 37.12 -26.15 -1.11
C SER A 64 37.87 -25.23 -0.15
N VAL A 65 37.15 -24.38 0.58
CA VAL A 65 37.71 -23.58 1.67
C VAL A 65 37.03 -23.95 2.98
N ILE A 66 37.75 -23.79 4.10
CA ILE A 66 37.15 -23.83 5.44
C ILE A 66 37.18 -22.41 5.98
N LEU A 67 35.99 -21.85 6.13
CA LEU A 67 35.81 -20.56 6.76
C LEU A 67 35.88 -20.76 8.27
N SER A 68 36.93 -20.24 8.90
CA SER A 68 37.21 -20.42 10.32
C SER A 68 36.08 -19.86 11.18
N SER A 69 35.50 -18.71 10.79
CA SER A 69 34.28 -18.22 11.43
C SER A 69 33.45 -17.28 10.55
N ILE A 70 32.15 -17.29 10.81
CA ILE A 70 31.22 -16.18 10.53
C ILE A 70 30.66 -15.74 11.87
N ASN A 71 30.76 -14.45 12.21
CA ASN A 71 30.19 -13.92 13.44
C ASN A 71 29.60 -12.52 13.28
N LEU A 72 28.58 -12.22 14.08
CA LEU A 72 28.16 -10.84 14.35
C LEU A 72 29.14 -10.22 15.35
N LYS A 73 29.65 -9.02 15.04
CA LYS A 73 30.53 -8.26 15.96
C LYS A 73 29.84 -7.98 17.30
N GLY A 74 28.54 -7.65 17.29
CA GLY A 74 27.74 -7.50 18.52
C GLY A 74 27.37 -8.81 19.23
N GLY A 75 27.67 -9.98 18.65
CA GLY A 75 27.37 -11.29 19.21
C GLY A 75 25.88 -11.45 19.58
N ASN A 76 25.61 -11.99 20.78
CA ASN A 76 24.25 -12.17 21.28
C ASN A 76 23.52 -10.85 21.56
N SER A 77 24.27 -9.79 21.88
CA SER A 77 23.76 -8.44 22.13
C SER A 77 23.43 -7.68 20.84
N SER A 78 23.78 -8.24 19.68
CA SER A 78 23.46 -7.64 18.39
C SER A 78 21.95 -7.48 18.21
N ALA A 79 21.56 -6.31 17.70
CA ALA A 79 20.22 -6.04 17.18
C ALA A 79 19.95 -6.79 15.87
N PHE A 80 20.94 -7.46 15.29
CA PHE A 80 20.79 -8.34 14.15
C PHE A 80 20.84 -9.80 14.61
N LYS A 81 20.12 -10.66 13.89
CA LYS A 81 20.12 -12.11 14.05
C LYS A 81 20.46 -12.72 12.70
N ILE A 82 21.30 -13.75 12.72
CA ILE A 82 21.67 -14.46 11.50
C ILE A 82 21.30 -15.94 11.54
N ASN A 83 21.08 -16.47 10.35
CA ASN A 83 20.98 -17.89 10.08
C ASN A 83 21.94 -18.22 8.94
N ILE A 84 22.89 -19.13 9.21
CA ILE A 84 23.95 -19.52 8.30
C ILE A 84 23.63 -20.92 7.80
N ASN A 85 23.23 -21.02 6.53
CA ASN A 85 22.92 -22.27 5.86
C ASN A 85 21.96 -23.19 6.64
N GLY A 86 20.93 -22.60 7.28
CA GLY A 86 19.94 -23.30 8.10
C GLY A 86 20.20 -23.21 9.60
N VAL A 87 21.41 -22.89 10.05
CA VAL A 87 21.79 -22.84 11.47
C VAL A 87 21.66 -21.42 12.02
N SER A 88 20.75 -21.20 12.98
CA SER A 88 20.64 -19.91 13.67
C SER A 88 21.67 -19.81 14.79
N SER A 89 22.58 -18.85 14.67
CA SER A 89 23.62 -18.59 15.68
C SER A 89 24.20 -17.18 15.48
N SER A 90 24.72 -16.54 16.52
CA SER A 90 25.51 -15.31 16.36
C SER A 90 26.92 -15.57 15.84
N THR A 91 27.38 -16.83 15.91
CA THR A 91 28.70 -17.27 15.46
C THR A 91 28.66 -18.72 15.01
N LEU A 92 29.27 -19.02 13.87
CA LEU A 92 29.45 -20.39 13.40
C LEU A 92 30.87 -20.54 12.87
N SER A 93 31.52 -21.64 13.24
CA SER A 93 32.92 -21.93 12.89
C SER A 93 33.02 -23.12 11.95
N ASP A 94 34.20 -23.28 11.34
CA ASP A 94 34.58 -24.43 10.53
C ASP A 94 33.61 -24.76 9.39
N ILE A 95 33.16 -23.71 8.69
CA ILE A 95 32.16 -23.83 7.63
C ILE A 95 32.87 -24.17 6.33
N LYS A 96 32.66 -25.40 5.85
CA LYS A 96 33.19 -25.84 4.55
C LYS A 96 32.35 -25.30 3.40
N ILE A 97 32.98 -24.59 2.47
CA ILE A 97 32.38 -24.14 1.21
C ILE A 97 33.12 -24.80 0.05
N ARG A 98 32.43 -25.62 -0.74
CA ARG A 98 33.05 -26.32 -1.87
C ARG A 98 33.57 -25.35 -2.93
N GLY A 99 34.55 -25.80 -3.69
CA GLY A 99 35.05 -25.04 -4.83
C GLY A 99 33.94 -24.72 -5.82
N LYS A 100 33.87 -23.46 -6.26
CA LYS A 100 32.82 -22.93 -7.14
C LYS A 100 31.39 -22.97 -6.55
N ASP A 101 31.27 -23.14 -5.23
CA ASP A 101 29.99 -23.22 -4.53
C ASP A 101 29.74 -21.96 -3.67
N SER A 102 28.60 -21.92 -2.98
CA SER A 102 28.19 -20.81 -2.12
C SER A 102 27.38 -21.27 -0.91
N ILE A 103 27.30 -20.41 0.09
CA ILE A 103 26.39 -20.57 1.23
C ILE A 103 25.47 -19.35 1.34
N TYR A 104 24.37 -19.55 2.06
CA TYR A 104 23.42 -18.49 2.39
C TYR A 104 23.60 -18.02 3.82
N VAL A 105 23.64 -16.70 4.01
CA VAL A 105 23.51 -16.05 5.31
C VAL A 105 22.25 -15.20 5.27
N PHE A 106 21.24 -15.60 6.02
CA PHE A 106 20.03 -14.81 6.23
C PHE A 106 20.24 -13.88 7.41
N VAL A 107 19.90 -12.61 7.26
CA VAL A 107 20.06 -11.57 8.28
C VAL A 107 18.72 -10.93 8.56
N LYS A 108 18.37 -10.74 9.83
CA LYS A 108 17.17 -10.05 10.28
C LYS A 108 17.53 -9.03 11.35
N ALA A 109 16.95 -7.85 11.29
CA ALA A 109 17.01 -6.86 12.36
C ALA A 109 15.88 -7.10 13.37
N PHE A 110 16.21 -7.05 14.65
CA PHE A 110 15.28 -7.09 15.78
C PHE A 110 15.74 -6.06 16.81
N ILE A 111 15.18 -4.85 16.70
CA ILE A 111 15.66 -3.67 17.43
C ILE A 111 14.83 -3.48 18.70
N ASN A 112 15.52 -3.33 19.83
CA ASN A 112 14.91 -2.99 21.10
C ASN A 112 14.49 -1.51 21.11
N PRO A 113 13.35 -1.17 21.74
CA PRO A 113 12.90 0.22 21.82
C PRO A 113 13.82 1.08 22.69
N ASP A 114 13.86 2.38 22.37
CA ASP A 114 14.48 3.41 23.21
C ASP A 114 13.48 4.55 23.49
N ASN A 115 13.95 5.68 24.01
CA ASN A 115 13.11 6.83 24.35
C ASN A 115 12.96 7.86 23.19
N LYS A 116 13.55 7.62 22.02
CA LYS A 116 13.52 8.56 20.89
C LYS A 116 12.19 8.49 20.14
N ASN A 117 11.71 9.62 19.64
CA ASN A 117 10.53 9.65 18.76
C ASN A 117 10.92 9.50 17.29
N SER A 118 12.05 10.11 16.90
CA SER A 118 12.59 10.04 15.54
C SER A 118 13.30 8.71 15.25
N PRO A 119 13.40 8.31 13.97
CA PRO A 119 14.24 7.18 13.57
C PRO A 119 15.68 7.34 14.06
N PHE A 120 16.33 6.22 14.39
CA PHE A 120 17.72 6.20 14.84
C PHE A 120 18.51 5.09 14.15
N LEU A 121 19.80 5.33 13.92
CA LEU A 121 20.68 4.38 13.25
C LEU A 121 21.07 3.23 14.21
N VAL A 122 21.05 2.00 13.68
CA VAL A 122 21.54 0.80 14.35
C VAL A 122 22.50 0.09 13.42
N GLU A 123 23.72 -0.14 13.89
CA GLU A 123 24.81 -0.70 13.10
C GLU A 123 25.42 -1.93 13.77
N ASP A 124 25.84 -2.89 12.95
CA ASP A 124 26.69 -4.01 13.35
C ASP A 124 27.50 -4.48 12.13
N GLU A 125 28.35 -5.48 12.30
CA GLU A 125 29.18 -6.03 11.22
C GLU A 125 29.10 -7.57 11.24
N LEU A 126 29.01 -8.18 10.05
CA LEU A 126 29.35 -9.59 9.86
C LEU A 126 30.82 -9.73 9.56
N ASN A 127 31.55 -10.46 10.41
CA ASN A 127 32.95 -10.78 10.21
C ASN A 127 33.09 -12.21 9.66
N PHE A 128 33.88 -12.34 8.61
CA PHE A 128 34.23 -13.60 7.95
C PHE A 128 35.73 -13.82 8.10
N THR A 129 36.16 -14.94 8.65
CA THR A 129 37.60 -15.25 8.82
C THR A 129 37.99 -16.46 7.99
N LEU A 130 38.79 -16.25 6.94
CA LEU A 130 39.32 -17.30 6.06
C LEU A 130 40.85 -17.25 6.08
N ASN A 131 41.50 -18.38 6.39
CA ASN A 131 42.97 -18.52 6.35
C ASN A 131 43.72 -17.38 7.08
N GLY A 132 43.19 -16.93 8.22
CA GLY A 132 43.74 -15.83 9.03
C GLY A 132 43.39 -14.41 8.54
N LYS A 133 42.78 -14.26 7.36
CA LYS A 133 42.30 -12.97 6.85
C LYS A 133 40.84 -12.75 7.26
N SER A 134 40.54 -11.53 7.71
CA SER A 134 39.17 -11.12 8.04
C SER A 134 38.59 -10.17 7.00
N GLU A 135 37.36 -10.43 6.59
CA GLU A 135 36.55 -9.53 5.74
C GLU A 135 35.24 -9.22 6.45
N LYS A 136 34.70 -8.02 6.20
CA LYS A 136 33.59 -7.45 6.96
C LYS A 136 32.48 -6.98 6.04
N ILE A 137 31.24 -7.28 6.39
CA ILE A 137 30.05 -6.77 5.72
C ILE A 137 29.25 -5.94 6.74
N PRO A 138 29.13 -4.61 6.54
CA PRO A 138 28.34 -3.75 7.41
C PRO A 138 26.85 -4.11 7.36
N LEU A 139 26.20 -4.04 8.53
CA LEU A 139 24.76 -4.17 8.71
C LEU A 139 24.23 -2.84 9.22
N ILE A 140 23.25 -2.26 8.52
CA ILE A 140 22.70 -0.94 8.86
C ILE A 140 21.17 -1.02 8.84
N ALA A 141 20.53 -0.49 9.88
CA ALA A 141 19.08 -0.37 9.99
C ALA A 141 18.66 0.97 10.61
N TYR A 142 17.50 1.49 10.22
CA TYR A 142 16.88 2.63 10.89
C TYR A 142 15.80 2.14 11.87
N GLY A 143 16.08 2.15 13.17
CA GLY A 143 15.11 1.81 14.21
C GLY A 143 14.07 2.90 14.40
N GLN A 144 12.80 2.53 14.57
CA GLN A 144 11.71 3.46 14.86
C GLN A 144 10.83 2.93 16.01
N ASN A 145 10.70 3.73 17.07
CA ASN A 145 9.76 3.44 18.14
C ASN A 145 8.32 3.63 17.67
N ALA A 146 7.42 2.76 18.10
CA ALA A 146 6.02 2.78 17.68
C ALA A 146 5.07 2.47 18.84
N VAL A 147 3.81 2.85 18.66
CA VAL A 147 2.70 2.45 19.53
C VAL A 147 2.00 1.25 18.89
N TYR A 148 1.81 0.19 19.66
CA TYR A 148 1.28 -1.08 19.19
C TYR A 148 -0.15 -1.30 19.68
N PHE A 149 -1.03 -1.67 18.77
CA PHE A 149 -2.39 -2.12 19.05
C PHE A 149 -2.57 -3.52 18.46
N LYS A 150 -3.06 -4.44 19.29
CA LYS A 150 -3.41 -5.79 18.88
C LYS A 150 -4.82 -6.08 19.35
N ASP A 151 -5.71 -6.49 18.44
CA ASP A 151 -7.09 -6.89 18.75
C ASP A 151 -7.78 -5.91 19.72
N THR A 152 -7.76 -4.62 19.38
CA THR A 152 -8.00 -3.51 20.32
C THR A 152 -9.36 -2.87 20.12
N TYR A 153 -10.08 -2.62 21.21
CA TYR A 153 -11.35 -1.90 21.22
C TYR A 153 -11.20 -0.56 21.96
N PHE A 154 -11.38 0.56 21.27
CA PHE A 154 -11.31 1.90 21.85
C PHE A 154 -12.68 2.33 22.41
N THR A 155 -12.81 2.32 23.74
CA THR A 155 -14.03 2.74 24.47
C THR A 155 -14.04 4.22 24.87
N THR A 156 -12.93 4.92 24.66
CA THR A 156 -12.78 6.34 25.02
C THR A 156 -12.18 7.13 23.88
N ASN A 157 -12.37 8.45 23.94
CA ASN A 157 -11.72 9.37 23.00
C ASN A 157 -10.20 9.26 23.09
N ARG A 158 -9.52 9.37 21.94
CA ARG A 158 -8.06 9.33 21.88
C ARG A 158 -7.54 10.13 20.69
N THR A 159 -6.37 10.70 20.88
CA THR A 159 -5.65 11.44 19.84
C THR A 159 -4.41 10.68 19.39
N PHE A 160 -4.20 10.63 18.07
CA PHE A 160 -2.99 10.13 17.43
C PHE A 160 -2.21 11.29 16.84
N THR A 161 -0.95 11.45 17.26
CA THR A 161 -0.05 12.55 16.89
C THR A 161 1.03 12.06 15.90
N LYS A 162 1.84 12.96 15.36
CA LYS A 162 2.94 12.59 14.46
C LYS A 162 4.20 12.05 15.14
N ASP A 163 4.27 12.14 16.47
CA ASP A 163 5.46 11.83 17.26
C ASP A 163 5.92 10.39 17.09
N LYS A 164 4.96 9.45 17.03
CA LYS A 164 5.23 8.04 16.82
C LYS A 164 4.26 7.43 15.81
N PRO A 165 4.71 6.47 14.99
CA PRO A 165 3.83 5.63 14.21
C PRO A 165 2.97 4.72 15.09
N TYR A 166 1.76 4.43 14.62
CA TYR A 166 0.80 3.52 15.27
C TYR A 166 0.67 2.26 14.44
N LEU A 167 0.95 1.09 15.03
CA LEU A 167 0.91 -0.20 14.36
C LEU A 167 -0.27 -1.03 14.85
N PHE A 168 -1.03 -1.57 13.91
CA PHE A 168 -2.22 -2.36 14.16
C PHE A 168 -2.03 -3.81 13.71
N PHE A 169 -2.24 -4.74 14.63
CA PHE A 169 -2.23 -6.18 14.41
C PHE A 169 -3.62 -6.74 14.67
N GLY A 170 -4.20 -7.44 13.70
CA GLY A 170 -5.57 -7.95 13.81
C GLY A 170 -6.61 -6.82 13.73
N GLU A 171 -7.69 -6.95 14.49
CA GLU A 171 -8.82 -6.03 14.39
C GLU A 171 -8.67 -4.87 15.39
N ALA A 172 -8.95 -3.65 14.94
CA ALA A 172 -9.11 -2.50 15.81
C ALA A 172 -10.51 -1.91 15.63
N VAL A 173 -11.16 -1.53 16.73
CA VAL A 173 -12.53 -1.00 16.70
C VAL A 173 -12.59 0.32 17.43
N ILE A 174 -13.03 1.38 16.76
CA ILE A 174 -13.47 2.62 17.40
C ILE A 174 -14.89 2.36 17.88
N GLY A 175 -15.05 2.19 19.19
CA GLY A 175 -16.34 1.88 19.81
C GLY A 175 -17.39 2.95 19.58
N ASN A 176 -18.66 2.60 19.78
CA ASN A 176 -19.74 3.58 19.70
C ASN A 176 -19.51 4.69 20.75
N LEU A 177 -19.88 5.93 20.40
CA LEU A 177 -19.64 7.14 21.21
C LEU A 177 -18.17 7.52 21.43
N SER A 178 -17.21 6.72 20.97
CA SER A 178 -15.79 7.05 20.98
C SER A 178 -15.38 7.83 19.73
N THR A 179 -14.50 8.81 19.90
CA THR A 179 -13.86 9.54 18.81
C THR A 179 -12.36 9.28 18.78
N ILE A 180 -11.83 8.84 17.65
CA ILE A 180 -10.38 8.91 17.38
C ILE A 180 -10.10 10.13 16.53
N THR A 181 -9.31 11.04 17.09
CA THR A 181 -8.76 12.19 16.37
C THR A 181 -7.35 11.86 15.91
N ILE A 182 -7.09 12.02 14.62
CA ILE A 182 -5.77 11.80 14.03
C ILE A 182 -5.27 13.15 13.54
N GLU A 183 -4.22 13.65 14.17
CA GLU A 183 -3.62 14.93 13.85
C GLU A 183 -2.74 14.83 12.60
N HIS A 184 -2.47 15.98 12.00
CA HIS A 184 -1.64 16.09 10.82
C HIS A 184 -0.27 15.40 11.00
N GLY A 185 0.17 14.68 9.97
CA GLY A 185 1.43 13.92 9.99
C GLY A 185 1.43 12.60 10.75
N ALA A 186 0.32 12.23 11.41
CA ALA A 186 0.23 10.93 12.04
C ALA A 186 0.27 9.79 11.01
N ARG A 187 0.98 8.72 11.36
CA ARG A 187 1.24 7.56 10.49
C ARG A 187 0.66 6.30 11.12
N LEU A 188 -0.32 5.70 10.46
CA LEU A 188 -0.99 4.48 10.90
C LEU A 188 -0.63 3.33 9.94
N TYR A 189 -0.02 2.30 10.51
CA TYR A 189 0.49 1.13 9.81
C TYR A 189 -0.31 -0.11 10.19
N PHE A 190 -0.72 -0.89 9.20
CA PHE A 190 -1.55 -2.06 9.38
C PHE A 190 -0.79 -3.31 8.95
N HIS A 191 -0.71 -4.28 9.86
CA HIS A 191 -0.16 -5.59 9.54
C HIS A 191 -1.06 -6.35 8.56
N LYS A 192 -0.51 -7.38 7.91
CA LYS A 192 -1.29 -8.26 7.03
C LYS A 192 -2.52 -8.81 7.74
N GLY A 193 -3.69 -8.62 7.12
CA GLY A 193 -5.00 -9.02 7.66
C GLY A 193 -5.61 -8.04 8.66
N ALA A 194 -4.91 -6.99 9.08
CA ALA A 194 -5.44 -6.02 10.02
C ALA A 194 -6.52 -5.13 9.40
N LYS A 195 -7.48 -4.71 10.22
CA LYS A 195 -8.65 -3.91 9.83
C LYS A 195 -9.02 -2.90 10.90
N LEU A 196 -9.38 -1.68 10.50
CA LEU A 196 -9.96 -0.69 11.41
C LEU A 196 -11.46 -0.59 11.17
N PHE A 197 -12.24 -1.01 12.16
CA PHE A 197 -13.67 -0.79 12.22
C PHE A 197 -13.99 0.50 12.94
N ILE A 198 -14.89 1.29 12.38
CA ILE A 198 -15.33 2.56 12.94
C ILE A 198 -16.81 2.41 13.28
N ALA A 199 -17.13 2.20 14.56
CA ALA A 199 -18.50 2.19 15.08
C ALA A 199 -18.90 3.55 15.67
N GLY A 200 -17.93 4.33 16.17
CA GLY A 200 -18.10 5.72 16.61
C GLY A 200 -17.70 6.73 15.53
N CYS A 201 -16.75 7.60 15.85
CA CYS A 201 -16.31 8.68 14.98
C CYS A 201 -14.80 8.65 14.70
N LEU A 202 -14.41 8.84 13.44
CA LEU A 202 -13.03 9.05 13.01
C LEU A 202 -12.86 10.47 12.46
N LYS A 203 -11.85 11.20 12.98
CA LYS A 203 -11.48 12.54 12.51
C LYS A 203 -10.01 12.56 12.10
N ALA A 204 -9.71 12.31 10.83
CA ALA A 204 -8.37 12.49 10.28
C ALA A 204 -8.20 13.91 9.74
N ASN A 205 -7.39 14.70 10.44
CA ASN A 205 -7.18 16.13 10.23
C ASN A 205 -5.77 16.40 9.71
N GLY A 206 -5.49 15.95 8.49
CA GLY A 206 -4.24 16.25 7.80
C GLY A 206 -4.16 17.70 7.31
N THR A 207 -2.99 18.05 6.81
CA THR A 207 -2.77 19.28 6.03
C THR A 207 -2.07 18.95 4.72
N LEU A 208 -2.04 19.92 3.79
CA LEU A 208 -1.35 19.79 2.51
C LEU A 208 0.12 19.36 2.66
N THR A 209 0.81 19.89 3.66
CA THR A 209 2.22 19.60 3.92
C THR A 209 2.46 18.43 4.87
N ASP A 210 1.44 18.01 5.62
CA ASP A 210 1.55 17.02 6.69
C ASP A 210 0.28 16.15 6.70
N SER A 211 0.15 15.28 5.70
CA SER A 211 -1.04 14.43 5.52
C SER A 211 -1.07 13.27 6.52
N VAL A 212 -2.27 12.81 6.86
CA VAL A 212 -2.45 11.57 7.65
C VAL A 212 -2.25 10.37 6.74
N THR A 213 -1.49 9.36 7.17
CA THR A 213 -1.22 8.17 6.35
C THR A 213 -1.82 6.89 6.94
N PHE A 214 -2.47 6.10 6.10
CA PHE A 214 -2.95 4.74 6.39
C PHE A 214 -2.35 3.77 5.35
N ASN A 215 -1.42 2.92 5.75
CA ASN A 215 -0.75 1.98 4.85
C ASN A 215 -0.26 0.71 5.56
N SER A 216 0.36 -0.20 4.81
CA SER A 216 0.97 -1.43 5.33
C SER A 216 2.17 -1.13 6.24
N ASP A 217 2.40 -1.97 7.25
CA ASP A 217 3.63 -1.97 8.04
C ASP A 217 4.87 -2.50 7.28
N ARG A 218 4.69 -2.97 6.04
CA ARG A 218 5.76 -3.30 5.08
C ARG A 218 6.25 -2.04 4.38
N LEU A 219 7.37 -1.50 4.86
CA LEU A 219 7.98 -0.26 4.35
C LEU A 219 9.05 -0.49 3.29
N GLU A 220 9.31 -1.75 2.92
CA GLU A 220 10.29 -2.02 1.89
C GLU A 220 9.80 -1.54 0.53
N ARG A 221 10.70 -0.95 -0.27
CA ARG A 221 10.42 -0.39 -1.60
C ARG A 221 9.60 -1.30 -2.54
N ILE A 222 9.80 -2.61 -2.46
CA ILE A 222 9.07 -3.59 -3.28
C ILE A 222 7.58 -3.70 -2.94
N TYR A 223 7.17 -3.21 -1.76
CA TYR A 223 5.80 -3.22 -1.25
C TYR A 223 5.15 -1.82 -1.24
N ASP A 224 5.87 -0.78 -1.69
CA ASP A 224 5.43 0.62 -1.58
C ASP A 224 4.04 0.87 -2.19
N ASP A 225 3.72 0.17 -3.28
CA ASP A 225 2.47 0.26 -4.02
C ASP A 225 1.83 -1.12 -4.25
N GLU A 226 2.23 -2.13 -3.47
CA GLU A 226 1.65 -3.47 -3.56
C GLU A 226 0.24 -3.47 -2.95
N PRO A 227 -0.82 -3.83 -3.70
CA PRO A 227 -2.18 -3.87 -3.19
C PRO A 227 -2.42 -5.03 -2.19
N GLY A 228 -3.53 -4.99 -1.45
CA GLY A 228 -3.98 -6.14 -0.65
C GLY A 228 -3.16 -6.43 0.62
N GLN A 229 -2.31 -5.49 1.06
CA GLN A 229 -1.44 -5.68 2.21
C GLN A 229 -2.18 -5.67 3.55
N TRP A 230 -3.38 -5.06 3.62
CA TRP A 230 -4.24 -5.00 4.81
C TRP A 230 -5.72 -4.88 4.39
N GLN A 231 -6.66 -4.99 5.33
CA GLN A 231 -8.09 -5.15 4.99
C GLN A 231 -8.84 -3.82 4.77
N GLY A 232 -8.30 -2.69 5.20
CA GLY A 232 -8.90 -1.37 4.99
C GLY A 232 -9.64 -0.78 6.19
N LEU A 233 -10.28 0.37 5.93
CA LEU A 233 -11.13 1.09 6.87
C LEU A 233 -12.59 0.70 6.65
N HIS A 234 -13.32 0.41 7.73
CA HIS A 234 -14.73 0.01 7.65
C HIS A 234 -15.60 0.83 8.59
N PHE A 235 -16.32 1.79 8.02
CA PHE A 235 -17.31 2.61 8.70
C PHE A 235 -18.62 1.83 8.84
N LEU A 236 -18.92 1.42 10.06
CA LEU A 236 -20.07 0.60 10.40
C LEU A 236 -21.36 1.43 10.44
N ARG A 237 -22.49 0.73 10.49
CA ARG A 237 -23.84 1.32 10.54
C ARG A 237 -23.99 2.39 11.63
N THR A 238 -23.40 2.19 12.80
CA THR A 238 -23.50 3.10 13.94
C THR A 238 -22.59 4.33 13.82
N SER A 239 -21.62 4.34 12.90
CA SER A 239 -20.69 5.47 12.78
C SER A 239 -21.36 6.75 12.35
N TYR A 240 -20.78 7.88 12.75
CA TYR A 240 -21.35 9.19 12.50
C TYR A 240 -20.26 10.26 12.33
N ASP A 241 -20.60 11.30 11.56
CA ASP A 241 -19.79 12.50 11.36
C ASP A 241 -18.31 12.22 11.05
N ASN A 242 -18.00 11.22 10.23
CA ASN A 242 -16.60 10.90 9.96
C ASN A 242 -15.98 11.91 8.99
N LEU A 243 -14.73 12.28 9.26
CA LEU A 243 -13.95 13.20 8.46
C LEU A 243 -12.61 12.58 8.11
N MET A 244 -12.28 12.60 6.83
CA MET A 244 -10.93 12.34 6.35
C MET A 244 -10.50 13.51 5.46
N ASN A 245 -9.71 14.42 6.01
CA ASN A 245 -9.17 15.57 5.30
C ASN A 245 -7.65 15.44 5.17
N HIS A 246 -7.10 15.62 3.96
CA HIS A 246 -5.67 15.42 3.69
C HIS A 246 -5.15 14.08 4.23
N ALA A 247 -5.85 13.01 3.87
CA ALA A 247 -5.47 11.66 4.21
C ALA A 247 -4.96 10.92 2.96
N THR A 248 -3.95 10.07 3.16
CA THR A 248 -3.52 9.08 2.16
C THR A 248 -3.89 7.69 2.66
N VAL A 249 -4.74 6.98 1.92
CA VAL A 249 -5.06 5.57 2.18
C VAL A 249 -4.53 4.76 1.00
N LYS A 250 -3.67 3.77 1.28
CA LYS A 250 -3.09 2.95 0.21
C LYS A 250 -2.92 1.49 0.55
N ASN A 251 -2.81 0.66 -0.49
CA ASN A 251 -2.35 -0.74 -0.42
C ASN A 251 -3.26 -1.68 0.37
N ALA A 252 -4.53 -1.33 0.53
CA ALA A 252 -5.52 -2.19 1.19
C ALA A 252 -6.25 -3.11 0.19
N LEU A 253 -6.97 -4.12 0.70
CA LEU A 253 -7.93 -4.90 -0.09
C LEU A 253 -9.06 -4.00 -0.61
N VAL A 254 -9.76 -3.33 0.30
CA VAL A 254 -10.69 -2.23 0.01
C VAL A 254 -10.24 -1.05 0.86
N GLY A 255 -9.95 0.10 0.27
CA GLY A 255 -9.41 1.25 1.02
C GLY A 255 -10.37 1.75 2.10
N ILE A 256 -11.57 2.12 1.66
CA ILE A 256 -12.62 2.68 2.51
C ILE A 256 -13.92 1.95 2.20
N ARG A 257 -14.52 1.33 3.21
CA ARG A 257 -15.88 0.78 3.15
C ARG A 257 -16.80 1.57 4.07
N VAL A 258 -17.96 1.99 3.57
CA VAL A 258 -18.99 2.72 4.31
C VAL A 258 -20.31 1.98 4.23
N ASP A 259 -20.85 1.63 5.39
CA ASP A 259 -22.11 0.90 5.49
C ASP A 259 -23.23 1.81 6.05
N SER A 260 -24.41 1.74 5.41
CA SER A 260 -25.66 2.41 5.78
C SER A 260 -25.68 3.95 5.66
N LEU A 261 -26.90 4.51 5.68
CA LEU A 261 -27.13 5.95 5.62
C LEU A 261 -26.64 6.64 6.88
N SER A 262 -26.40 7.95 6.77
CA SER A 262 -26.14 8.78 7.94
C SER A 262 -27.33 8.76 8.92
N ILE A 263 -27.02 8.89 10.21
CA ILE A 263 -28.02 9.02 11.28
C ILE A 263 -28.46 10.49 11.48
N ASN A 264 -27.80 11.43 10.82
CA ASN A 264 -28.05 12.86 10.91
C ASN A 264 -27.95 13.52 9.51
N THR A 265 -28.02 14.85 9.45
CA THR A 265 -27.98 15.61 8.18
C THR A 265 -26.59 15.68 7.54
N ASN A 266 -25.52 15.36 8.27
CA ASN A 266 -24.17 15.31 7.73
C ASN A 266 -23.97 14.01 6.95
N PRO A 267 -23.07 13.96 5.96
CA PRO A 267 -22.68 12.69 5.38
C PRO A 267 -22.03 11.79 6.43
N LYS A 268 -22.22 10.47 6.30
CA LYS A 268 -21.58 9.50 7.18
C LYS A 268 -20.06 9.59 7.05
N LEU A 269 -19.56 9.80 5.83
CA LEU A 269 -18.16 10.11 5.56
C LEU A 269 -18.06 11.36 4.67
N LEU A 270 -17.35 12.36 5.19
CA LEU A 270 -16.80 13.47 4.41
C LEU A 270 -15.33 13.18 4.10
N LEU A 271 -15.03 12.90 2.84
CA LEU A 271 -13.69 12.66 2.33
C LEU A 271 -13.25 13.90 1.53
N ALA A 272 -12.24 14.60 2.02
CA ALA A 272 -11.79 15.86 1.43
C ALA A 272 -10.27 15.89 1.22
N ASN A 273 -9.81 16.50 0.13
CA ASN A 273 -8.39 16.76 -0.13
C ASN A 273 -7.47 15.54 0.04
N SER A 274 -7.98 14.34 -0.25
CA SER A 274 -7.35 13.07 0.11
C SER A 274 -6.93 12.26 -1.11
N ILE A 275 -5.98 11.35 -0.89
CA ILE A 275 -5.45 10.43 -1.90
C ILE A 275 -5.81 9.00 -1.51
N ILE A 276 -6.52 8.30 -2.39
CA ILE A 276 -6.92 6.90 -2.19
C ILE A 276 -6.38 6.09 -3.36
N LYS A 277 -5.45 5.15 -3.11
CA LYS A 277 -4.70 4.52 -4.21
C LYS A 277 -4.30 3.07 -3.98
N ASN A 278 -4.04 2.37 -5.08
CA ASN A 278 -3.35 1.08 -5.09
C ASN A 278 -4.07 0.02 -4.22
N HIS A 279 -5.39 -0.04 -4.34
CA HIS A 279 -6.21 -1.05 -3.65
C HIS A 279 -6.50 -2.27 -4.53
N GLU A 280 -6.57 -3.46 -3.93
CA GLU A 280 -6.77 -4.71 -4.68
C GLU A 280 -8.16 -4.79 -5.33
N VAL A 281 -9.20 -4.38 -4.61
CA VAL A 281 -10.59 -4.45 -5.08
C VAL A 281 -11.11 -3.04 -5.35
N ALA A 282 -11.27 -2.23 -4.31
CA ALA A 282 -11.91 -0.92 -4.43
C ALA A 282 -11.23 0.18 -3.62
N GLY A 283 -11.21 1.41 -4.16
CA GLY A 283 -10.80 2.60 -3.41
C GLY A 283 -11.82 2.96 -2.34
N VAL A 284 -13.05 3.27 -2.78
CA VAL A 284 -14.18 3.59 -1.91
C VAL A 284 -15.37 2.69 -2.26
N LEU A 285 -15.93 2.02 -1.27
CA LEU A 285 -17.08 1.12 -1.38
C LEU A 285 -18.19 1.56 -0.43
N GLY A 286 -19.36 1.87 -0.96
CA GLY A 286 -20.56 2.20 -0.20
C GLY A 286 -21.62 1.11 -0.31
N TYR A 287 -22.23 0.73 0.82
CA TYR A 287 -23.44 -0.09 0.87
C TYR A 287 -24.58 0.72 1.49
N THR A 288 -25.53 1.17 0.66
CA THR A 288 -26.60 2.09 1.10
C THR A 288 -26.04 3.28 1.88
N ALA A 289 -24.92 3.85 1.41
CA ALA A 289 -24.11 4.80 2.18
C ALA A 289 -24.46 6.26 1.91
N THR A 290 -24.04 7.16 2.82
CA THR A 290 -24.02 8.61 2.58
C THR A 290 -22.56 9.09 2.54
N ILE A 291 -22.03 9.34 1.34
CA ILE A 291 -20.62 9.72 1.13
C ILE A 291 -20.55 11.05 0.38
N THR A 292 -19.79 11.99 0.91
CA THR A 292 -19.42 13.21 0.20
C THR A 292 -17.91 13.24 -0.03
N GLY A 293 -17.51 13.27 -1.30
CA GLY A 293 -16.11 13.35 -1.74
C GLY A 293 -15.81 14.70 -2.38
N ILE A 294 -14.83 15.43 -1.86
CA ILE A 294 -14.42 16.73 -2.39
C ILE A 294 -12.93 16.78 -2.64
N ASN A 295 -12.53 17.21 -3.83
CA ASN A 295 -11.14 17.53 -4.14
C ASN A 295 -10.17 16.35 -3.89
N ASN A 296 -10.62 15.11 -4.14
CA ASN A 296 -9.83 13.91 -3.93
C ASN A 296 -9.23 13.38 -5.21
N LEU A 297 -8.10 12.70 -5.08
CA LEU A 297 -7.49 11.90 -6.13
C LEU A 297 -7.63 10.42 -5.78
N ILE A 298 -8.36 9.67 -6.60
CA ILE A 298 -8.63 8.25 -6.41
C ILE A 298 -8.14 7.50 -7.65
N TYR A 299 -7.20 6.56 -7.50
CA TYR A 299 -6.54 5.97 -8.67
C TYR A 299 -6.00 4.55 -8.46
N ASN A 300 -5.72 3.87 -9.57
CA ASN A 300 -5.07 2.55 -9.64
C ASN A 300 -5.64 1.49 -8.67
N CYS A 301 -6.95 1.22 -8.73
CA CYS A 301 -7.54 0.11 -7.98
C CYS A 301 -7.85 -1.08 -8.90
N GLY A 302 -7.74 -2.30 -8.40
CA GLY A 302 -7.86 -3.51 -9.21
C GLY A 302 -9.22 -3.71 -9.87
N GLN A 303 -10.31 -3.21 -9.28
CA GLN A 303 -11.65 -3.25 -9.90
C GLN A 303 -12.29 -1.87 -9.99
N PHE A 304 -12.59 -1.23 -8.86
CA PHE A 304 -13.35 0.02 -8.81
C PHE A 304 -12.57 1.11 -8.08
N LEU A 305 -12.62 2.35 -8.56
CA LEU A 305 -12.17 3.48 -7.75
C LEU A 305 -13.27 3.88 -6.76
N LEU A 306 -14.51 3.88 -7.24
CA LEU A 306 -15.71 4.10 -6.43
C LEU A 306 -16.78 3.09 -6.84
N ILE A 307 -17.37 2.43 -5.85
CA ILE A 307 -18.50 1.54 -6.05
C ILE A 307 -19.57 1.81 -4.99
N GLY A 308 -20.77 2.17 -5.43
CA GLY A 308 -21.94 2.36 -4.59
C GLY A 308 -22.95 1.27 -4.89
N LEU A 309 -23.25 0.42 -3.90
CA LEU A 309 -24.17 -0.69 -4.03
C LEU A 309 -25.39 -0.50 -3.13
N TYR A 310 -26.50 -1.09 -3.54
CA TYR A 310 -27.75 -1.11 -2.76
C TYR A 310 -28.26 0.29 -2.37
N GLY A 311 -28.16 1.25 -3.28
CA GLY A 311 -28.61 2.62 -3.08
C GLY A 311 -27.65 3.48 -2.26
N GLY A 312 -28.15 4.62 -1.78
CA GLY A 312 -27.37 5.60 -1.02
C GLY A 312 -27.43 7.02 -1.59
N ASP A 313 -26.71 7.94 -0.95
CA ASP A 313 -26.53 9.33 -1.37
C ASP A 313 -25.02 9.61 -1.55
N TYR A 314 -24.61 9.83 -2.79
CA TYR A 314 -23.22 9.99 -3.20
C TYR A 314 -23.02 11.36 -3.86
N LYS A 315 -22.21 12.22 -3.25
CA LYS A 315 -21.94 13.57 -3.75
C LYS A 315 -20.44 13.78 -3.97
N PHE A 316 -20.04 14.04 -5.20
CA PHE A 316 -18.64 14.20 -5.58
C PHE A 316 -18.42 15.51 -6.33
N TYR A 317 -17.58 16.38 -5.76
CA TYR A 317 -17.22 17.67 -6.32
C TYR A 317 -15.71 17.78 -6.52
N GLN A 318 -15.26 18.13 -7.73
CA GLN A 318 -13.84 18.37 -8.03
C GLN A 318 -12.91 17.18 -7.76
N ASN A 319 -13.34 15.95 -8.00
CA ASN A 319 -12.49 14.77 -7.80
C ASN A 319 -11.92 14.27 -9.12
N THR A 320 -10.76 13.62 -9.05
CA THR A 320 -10.17 12.88 -10.17
C THR A 320 -10.18 11.39 -9.86
N PHE A 321 -10.89 10.63 -10.69
CA PHE A 321 -10.91 9.18 -10.71
C PHE A 321 -10.10 8.70 -11.93
N ALA A 322 -8.89 8.20 -11.70
CA ALA A 322 -7.95 7.83 -12.75
C ALA A 322 -7.53 6.35 -12.68
N ASN A 323 -8.20 5.43 -13.39
CA ASN A 323 -7.90 3.99 -13.29
C ASN A 323 -7.19 3.45 -14.53
N PHE A 324 -5.88 3.72 -14.63
CA PHE A 324 -5.07 3.20 -15.72
C PHE A 324 -4.52 1.81 -15.43
N ASN A 325 -4.20 1.51 -14.16
CA ASN A 325 -3.65 0.25 -13.64
C ASN A 325 -2.76 -0.51 -14.65
N TYR A 326 -1.47 -0.16 -14.66
CA TYR A 326 -0.49 -0.77 -15.58
C TYR A 326 0.01 -2.14 -15.12
N SER A 327 -0.26 -2.52 -13.88
CA SER A 327 0.25 -3.77 -13.28
C SER A 327 -0.73 -4.93 -13.47
N PHE A 328 -2.04 -4.67 -13.52
CA PHE A 328 -3.06 -5.71 -13.63
C PHE A 328 -4.17 -5.33 -14.62
N PRO A 329 -4.59 -6.25 -15.50
CA PRO A 329 -5.70 -6.00 -16.41
C PRO A 329 -7.02 -5.93 -15.65
N ARG A 330 -7.92 -5.06 -16.09
CA ARG A 330 -9.20 -4.79 -15.45
C ARG A 330 -10.36 -4.92 -16.44
N LYS A 331 -11.54 -5.25 -15.93
CA LYS A 331 -12.78 -5.35 -16.71
C LYS A 331 -13.94 -4.52 -16.16
N SER A 332 -13.91 -4.20 -14.88
CA SER A 332 -14.90 -3.36 -14.22
C SER A 332 -14.72 -1.88 -14.61
N PRO A 333 -15.75 -1.03 -14.61
CA PRO A 333 -15.63 0.43 -14.77
C PRO A 333 -14.99 1.09 -13.54
N SER A 334 -14.43 2.31 -13.68
CA SER A 334 -13.83 3.03 -12.54
C SER A 334 -14.86 3.40 -11.48
N VAL A 335 -16.03 3.85 -11.92
CA VAL A 335 -17.15 4.24 -11.07
C VAL A 335 -18.35 3.38 -11.41
N TYR A 336 -18.89 2.68 -10.40
CA TYR A 336 -20.08 1.85 -10.53
C TYR A 336 -21.12 2.23 -9.48
N LEU A 337 -22.37 2.47 -9.91
CA LEU A 337 -23.46 2.86 -9.02
C LEU A 337 -24.68 1.96 -9.25
N SER A 338 -25.15 1.29 -8.21
CA SER A 338 -26.29 0.39 -8.30
C SER A 338 -27.25 0.58 -7.14
N ASN A 339 -28.54 0.49 -7.44
CA ASN A 339 -29.59 0.55 -6.44
C ASN A 339 -29.95 -0.82 -5.84
N ASN A 340 -29.29 -1.90 -6.28
CA ASN A 340 -29.63 -3.28 -5.95
C ASN A 340 -28.44 -4.09 -5.40
N LEU A 341 -28.73 -5.28 -4.90
CA LEU A 341 -27.75 -6.35 -4.64
C LEU A 341 -28.12 -7.53 -5.54
N GLU A 342 -27.26 -7.86 -6.50
CA GLU A 342 -27.53 -8.92 -7.49
C GLU A 342 -27.84 -10.28 -6.82
N ASP A 343 -27.21 -10.58 -5.69
CA ASP A 343 -27.35 -11.87 -4.99
C ASP A 343 -28.61 -12.02 -4.11
N LYS A 344 -29.47 -11.00 -3.96
CA LYS A 344 -30.58 -11.02 -3.00
C LYS A 344 -31.94 -10.61 -3.57
N GLY A 345 -32.33 -11.15 -4.72
CA GLY A 345 -33.74 -11.23 -5.15
C GLY A 345 -34.45 -9.91 -5.39
N ASN A 346 -33.95 -9.08 -6.33
CA ASN A 346 -34.56 -7.81 -6.75
C ASN A 346 -34.77 -6.76 -5.63
N LEU A 347 -34.12 -6.90 -4.47
CA LEU A 347 -34.11 -5.84 -3.47
C LEU A 347 -33.42 -4.59 -4.03
N ASN A 348 -34.14 -3.47 -4.01
CA ASN A 348 -33.64 -2.17 -4.43
C ASN A 348 -33.92 -1.09 -3.38
N LYS A 349 -33.09 -0.04 -3.36
CA LYS A 349 -33.21 1.13 -2.47
C LYS A 349 -33.05 2.41 -3.28
N ALA A 350 -33.46 3.55 -2.72
CA ALA A 350 -33.24 4.83 -3.40
C ALA A 350 -31.73 5.10 -3.57
N LEU A 351 -31.35 5.58 -4.76
CA LEU A 351 -30.00 6.04 -5.08
C LEU A 351 -30.05 7.48 -5.57
N ASN A 352 -29.26 8.34 -4.94
CA ASN A 352 -29.02 9.70 -5.39
C ASN A 352 -27.51 9.87 -5.62
N ALA A 353 -27.13 10.28 -6.82
CA ALA A 353 -25.74 10.53 -7.18
C ALA A 353 -25.60 11.92 -7.81
N THR A 354 -24.73 12.75 -7.25
CA THR A 354 -24.40 14.07 -7.80
C THR A 354 -22.89 14.14 -8.04
N PHE A 355 -22.50 14.36 -9.29
CA PHE A 355 -21.11 14.49 -9.71
C PHE A 355 -20.98 15.80 -10.47
N THR A 356 -20.21 16.74 -9.90
CA THR A 356 -19.93 18.02 -10.54
C THR A 356 -18.44 18.31 -10.59
N ASN A 357 -17.96 18.74 -11.76
CA ASN A 357 -16.57 19.11 -12.01
C ASN A 357 -15.55 17.98 -11.78
N ASN A 358 -15.91 16.72 -11.98
CA ASN A 358 -15.00 15.58 -11.79
C ASN A 358 -14.33 15.17 -13.09
N ILE A 359 -13.23 14.43 -12.98
CA ILE A 359 -12.64 13.64 -14.07
C ILE A 359 -12.86 12.16 -13.75
N ILE A 360 -13.45 11.40 -14.67
CA ILE A 360 -13.61 9.95 -14.59
C ILE A 360 -13.00 9.35 -15.86
N TYR A 361 -11.76 8.86 -15.74
CA TYR A 361 -10.96 8.43 -16.88
C TYR A 361 -10.07 7.24 -16.54
N GLY A 362 -9.68 6.47 -17.55
CA GLY A 362 -8.88 5.26 -17.36
C GLY A 362 -8.63 4.50 -18.66
N SER A 363 -8.19 3.26 -18.53
CA SER A 363 -7.79 2.42 -19.66
C SER A 363 -8.97 1.83 -20.44
N LEU A 364 -10.16 1.70 -19.85
CA LEU A 364 -11.33 1.08 -20.50
C LEU A 364 -12.12 2.07 -21.37
N ASN A 365 -12.96 1.56 -22.27
CA ASN A 365 -13.86 2.40 -23.06
C ASN A 365 -15.04 2.92 -22.23
N ARG A 366 -15.39 2.21 -21.16
CA ARG A 366 -16.45 2.55 -20.22
C ARG A 366 -15.87 2.65 -18.81
N GLU A 367 -15.72 3.87 -18.32
CA GLU A 367 -15.20 4.14 -16.98
C GLU A 367 -16.28 4.49 -15.96
N LEU A 368 -17.50 4.72 -16.43
CA LEU A 368 -18.66 5.04 -15.61
C LEU A 368 -19.84 4.18 -16.03
N GLU A 369 -20.46 3.55 -15.04
CA GLU A 369 -21.65 2.72 -15.23
C GLU A 369 -22.61 2.88 -14.05
N ALA A 370 -23.91 2.82 -14.35
CA ALA A 370 -24.95 2.77 -13.35
C ALA A 370 -26.00 1.74 -13.71
N ASN A 371 -26.50 1.02 -12.71
CA ASN A 371 -27.52 -0.02 -12.87
C ASN A 371 -28.71 0.26 -11.95
N GLN A 372 -29.89 0.35 -12.55
CA GLN A 372 -31.15 0.50 -11.85
C GLN A 372 -32.00 -0.75 -12.05
N ILE A 373 -32.46 -1.33 -10.93
CA ILE A 373 -33.50 -2.36 -10.90
C ILE A 373 -34.72 -1.84 -10.14
N GLY A 374 -35.91 -2.14 -10.67
CA GLY A 374 -37.18 -1.77 -10.07
C GLY A 374 -37.45 -0.27 -10.09
N ASN A 375 -38.44 0.14 -9.29
CA ASN A 375 -39.04 1.49 -9.36
C ASN A 375 -38.63 2.41 -8.20
N SER A 376 -37.66 2.01 -7.37
CA SER A 376 -37.11 2.92 -6.36
C SER A 376 -36.49 4.15 -7.01
N GLN A 377 -36.55 5.30 -6.33
CA GLN A 377 -35.95 6.55 -6.80
C GLN A 377 -34.49 6.33 -7.20
N PHE A 378 -34.15 6.74 -8.42
CA PHE A 378 -32.81 6.61 -9.00
C PHE A 378 -32.46 7.90 -9.70
N SER A 379 -31.79 8.81 -8.99
CA SER A 379 -31.45 10.13 -9.48
C SER A 379 -29.95 10.23 -9.74
N LEU A 380 -29.59 10.41 -11.01
CA LEU A 380 -28.21 10.66 -11.44
C LEU A 380 -28.09 12.09 -11.96
N ASN A 381 -27.29 12.91 -11.30
CA ASN A 381 -27.01 14.29 -11.69
C ASN A 381 -25.52 14.47 -11.96
N PHE A 382 -25.13 14.36 -13.23
CA PHE A 382 -23.75 14.52 -13.68
C PHE A 382 -23.63 15.80 -14.50
N GLN A 383 -22.90 16.79 -13.96
CA GLN A 383 -22.76 18.11 -14.57
C GLN A 383 -21.29 18.52 -14.71
N ASN A 384 -20.90 19.02 -15.88
CA ASN A 384 -19.56 19.58 -16.12
C ASN A 384 -18.43 18.62 -15.71
N ASN A 385 -18.55 17.32 -15.96
CA ASN A 385 -17.48 16.35 -15.73
C ASN A 385 -16.75 16.03 -17.04
N LEU A 386 -15.55 15.46 -16.95
CA LEU A 386 -14.89 14.79 -18.07
C LEU A 386 -14.97 13.27 -17.87
N ILE A 387 -15.63 12.57 -18.79
CA ILE A 387 -16.01 11.15 -18.62
C ILE A 387 -15.57 10.33 -19.84
N LYS A 388 -14.90 9.21 -19.60
CA LYS A 388 -14.67 8.19 -20.62
C LYS A 388 -15.79 7.14 -20.63
N THR A 389 -16.58 7.10 -21.69
CA THR A 389 -17.73 6.18 -21.81
C THR A 389 -18.20 6.02 -23.25
N ASP A 390 -18.65 4.82 -23.59
CA ASP A 390 -19.39 4.50 -24.82
C ASP A 390 -20.91 4.73 -24.67
N GLN A 391 -21.40 5.21 -23.52
CA GLN A 391 -22.82 5.46 -23.20
C GLN A 391 -23.13 6.94 -22.94
N MET A 392 -22.62 7.85 -23.79
CA MET A 392 -22.67 9.30 -23.56
C MET A 392 -24.09 9.85 -23.31
N SER A 393 -25.11 9.30 -23.98
CA SER A 393 -26.51 9.70 -23.84
C SER A 393 -27.07 9.51 -22.43
N SER A 394 -26.43 8.69 -21.58
CA SER A 394 -26.88 8.39 -20.22
C SER A 394 -26.44 9.41 -19.17
N TRP A 395 -25.54 10.34 -19.50
CA TRP A 395 -24.80 11.12 -18.49
C TRP A 395 -25.00 12.62 -18.54
N GLY A 396 -25.92 13.15 -19.36
CA GLY A 396 -26.20 14.58 -19.44
C GLY A 396 -25.24 15.36 -20.35
N LEU A 397 -25.76 16.35 -21.06
CA LEU A 397 -25.08 17.04 -22.17
C LEU A 397 -24.01 18.06 -21.75
N SER A 398 -23.96 18.47 -20.48
CA SER A 398 -22.96 19.44 -20.00
C SER A 398 -21.58 18.84 -19.74
N ASN A 399 -21.42 17.53 -19.89
CA ASN A 399 -20.16 16.83 -19.67
C ASN A 399 -19.31 16.78 -20.95
N LEU A 400 -18.00 16.72 -20.77
CA LEU A 400 -17.04 16.39 -21.82
C LEU A 400 -16.88 14.88 -21.89
N PHE A 401 -16.97 14.32 -23.09
CA PHE A 401 -16.88 12.88 -23.29
C PHE A 401 -15.65 12.50 -24.11
N ASN A 402 -14.99 11.41 -23.70
CA ASN A 402 -13.94 10.72 -24.46
C ASN A 402 -12.81 11.62 -24.97
N THR A 403 -12.62 12.76 -24.31
CA THR A 403 -11.52 13.69 -24.54
C THR A 403 -10.39 13.30 -23.60
N ASP A 404 -9.18 13.19 -24.12
CA ASP A 404 -8.01 12.88 -23.29
C ASP A 404 -7.82 14.00 -22.25
N PRO A 405 -7.79 13.69 -20.93
CA PRO A 405 -7.47 14.66 -19.90
C PRO A 405 -6.09 15.30 -20.09
N LEU A 406 -5.17 14.66 -20.83
CA LEU A 406 -3.77 15.02 -20.92
C LEU A 406 -3.12 15.10 -19.54
N PHE A 407 -3.18 14.00 -18.78
CA PHE A 407 -2.41 13.88 -17.55
C PHE A 407 -0.90 13.91 -17.86
N ILE A 408 -0.11 14.66 -17.08
CA ILE A 408 1.34 14.80 -17.27
C ILE A 408 2.02 13.45 -17.43
N ASN A 409 1.76 12.52 -16.48
CA ASN A 409 2.28 11.17 -16.58
C ASN A 409 1.49 10.18 -15.72
N SER A 410 0.48 9.54 -16.29
CA SER A 410 -0.32 8.52 -15.60
C SER A 410 0.49 7.29 -15.16
N ARG A 411 1.60 6.95 -15.83
CA ARG A 411 2.48 5.83 -15.44
C ARG A 411 3.32 6.14 -14.20
N LYS A 412 3.58 7.42 -13.94
CA LYS A 412 4.26 7.91 -12.73
C LYS A 412 3.29 8.41 -11.67
N GLU A 413 1.99 8.15 -11.83
CA GLU A 413 0.94 8.62 -10.91
C GLU A 413 0.81 10.16 -10.84
N GLU A 414 1.25 10.87 -11.89
CA GLU A 414 1.18 12.33 -12.00
C GLU A 414 -0.08 12.76 -12.77
N TYR A 415 -1.17 13.01 -12.04
CA TYR A 415 -2.50 13.32 -12.60
C TYR A 415 -2.84 14.82 -12.67
N LYS A 416 -1.82 15.69 -12.60
CA LYS A 416 -1.99 17.09 -13.03
C LYS A 416 -2.18 17.13 -14.54
N LEU A 417 -2.86 18.16 -15.02
CA LEU A 417 -3.16 18.30 -16.45
C LEU A 417 -2.06 19.10 -17.15
N GLU A 418 -1.78 18.72 -18.39
CA GLU A 418 -1.01 19.54 -19.32
C GLU A 418 -1.76 20.82 -19.68
N LYS A 419 -1.03 21.90 -19.97
CA LYS A 419 -1.61 23.23 -20.24
C LYS A 419 -2.56 23.27 -21.44
N THR A 420 -2.47 22.30 -22.35
CA THR A 420 -3.30 22.17 -23.54
C THR A 420 -4.55 21.32 -23.31
N SER A 421 -4.77 20.81 -22.10
CA SER A 421 -5.94 19.99 -21.78
C SER A 421 -7.24 20.77 -21.98
N LEU A 422 -8.20 20.13 -22.65
CA LEU A 422 -9.53 20.67 -22.85
C LEU A 422 -10.38 20.67 -21.55
N ALA A 423 -9.89 20.06 -20.47
CA ALA A 423 -10.55 20.05 -19.17
C ALA A 423 -10.26 21.32 -18.34
N ILE A 424 -9.33 22.18 -18.79
CA ILE A 424 -9.00 23.45 -18.15
C ILE A 424 -10.12 24.47 -18.36
N VAL A 425 -10.54 25.16 -17.29
CA VAL A 425 -11.59 26.21 -17.30
C VAL A 425 -12.92 25.71 -17.89
N LYS A 426 -13.38 24.53 -17.45
CA LYS A 426 -14.67 23.91 -17.87
C LYS A 426 -15.62 23.60 -16.73
N GLY A 427 -15.18 23.80 -15.50
CA GLY A 427 -15.96 23.55 -14.30
C GLY A 427 -17.06 24.58 -14.09
N GLN A 428 -18.18 24.11 -13.59
CA GLN A 428 -19.26 24.94 -13.06
C GLN A 428 -18.78 25.76 -11.85
N ASN A 429 -19.35 26.95 -11.66
CA ASN A 429 -19.11 27.74 -10.47
C ASN A 429 -19.74 27.08 -9.22
N LEU A 430 -18.92 26.75 -8.23
CA LEU A 430 -19.32 26.10 -6.99
C LEU A 430 -19.28 27.04 -5.76
N THR A 431 -19.21 28.37 -5.93
CA THR A 431 -19.16 29.33 -4.82
C THR A 431 -20.35 29.25 -3.86
N LEU A 432 -21.51 28.79 -4.35
CA LEU A 432 -22.73 28.60 -3.54
C LEU A 432 -22.82 27.21 -2.88
N ASN A 433 -21.86 26.32 -3.14
CA ASN A 433 -21.82 25.02 -2.50
C ASN A 433 -21.46 25.17 -1.02
N ILE A 434 -22.16 24.45 -0.13
CA ILE A 434 -21.94 24.52 1.33
C ILE A 434 -20.51 24.17 1.76
N TYR A 435 -19.76 23.44 0.93
CA TYR A 435 -18.39 23.05 1.18
C TYR A 435 -17.35 24.01 0.58
N TYR A 436 -17.80 25.11 -0.04
CA TYR A 436 -16.92 25.99 -0.80
C TYR A 436 -15.77 26.55 0.03
N SER A 437 -16.11 27.20 1.14
CA SER A 437 -15.16 27.87 2.03
C SER A 437 -14.10 26.94 2.64
N ASN A 438 -14.47 25.69 2.91
CA ASN A 438 -13.62 24.75 3.63
C ASN A 438 -12.80 23.83 2.71
N TYR A 439 -13.34 23.45 1.55
CA TYR A 439 -12.77 22.35 0.76
C TYR A 439 -12.71 22.59 -0.76
N LEU A 440 -13.35 23.64 -1.31
CA LEU A 440 -13.33 23.91 -2.76
C LEU A 440 -12.61 25.21 -3.15
N ILE A 441 -12.25 26.07 -2.20
CA ILE A 441 -11.49 27.31 -2.50
C ILE A 441 -10.12 27.01 -3.11
N LYS A 442 -9.50 25.89 -2.74
CA LYS A 442 -8.20 25.43 -3.25
C LYS A 442 -8.32 24.05 -3.88
N ASP A 443 -7.44 23.78 -4.83
CA ASP A 443 -7.22 22.45 -5.39
C ASP A 443 -6.41 21.57 -4.43
N LEU A 444 -6.19 20.30 -4.80
CA LEU A 444 -5.47 19.33 -3.98
C LEU A 444 -4.00 19.70 -3.78
N GLY A 445 -3.43 20.53 -4.67
CA GLY A 445 -2.09 21.11 -4.58
C GLY A 445 -2.00 22.43 -3.81
N GLY A 446 -3.11 22.95 -3.29
CA GLY A 446 -3.18 24.22 -2.55
C GLY A 446 -3.32 25.48 -3.41
N LYS A 447 -3.49 25.36 -4.73
CA LYS A 447 -3.71 26.48 -5.64
C LYS A 447 -5.16 26.95 -5.56
N THR A 448 -5.35 28.26 -5.42
CA THR A 448 -6.70 28.87 -5.39
C THR A 448 -7.41 28.63 -6.71
N ARG A 449 -8.67 28.22 -6.65
CA ARG A 449 -9.51 28.03 -7.84
C ARG A 449 -10.08 29.36 -8.32
N VAL A 450 -10.03 29.56 -9.63
CA VAL A 450 -10.68 30.68 -10.32
C VAL A 450 -11.76 30.09 -11.22
N PHE A 451 -12.97 30.62 -11.15
CA PHE A 451 -14.09 30.08 -11.94
C PHE A 451 -14.19 30.72 -13.32
N PRO A 452 -14.53 29.96 -14.39
CA PRO A 452 -14.73 28.49 -14.41
C PRO A 452 -13.44 27.73 -14.05
N SER A 453 -13.53 26.75 -13.15
CA SER A 453 -12.33 26.04 -12.70
C SER A 453 -11.89 24.99 -13.72
N THR A 454 -10.66 24.50 -13.60
CA THR A 454 -10.25 23.23 -14.19
C THR A 454 -11.07 22.09 -13.58
N LEU A 455 -11.39 21.07 -14.39
CA LEU A 455 -12.07 19.86 -13.92
C LEU A 455 -11.12 18.99 -13.10
N GLY A 456 -11.68 18.29 -12.11
CA GLY A 456 -10.92 17.37 -11.25
C GLY A 456 -10.24 18.08 -10.08
N CYS A 457 -9.34 17.36 -9.42
CA CYS A 457 -8.76 17.78 -8.14
C CYS A 457 -7.56 18.74 -8.25
N PHE A 458 -7.11 19.09 -9.46
CA PHE A 458 -5.97 19.99 -9.68
C PHE A 458 -6.35 21.15 -10.60
N GLU A 459 -5.72 22.30 -10.37
CA GLU A 459 -5.98 23.55 -11.10
C GLU A 459 -4.89 24.01 -12.06
#